data_AF-A0A6I9P9D5-F1
#
_entry.id   AF-A0A6I9P9D5-F1
#
_cell.length_a   1.000
_cell.length_b   1.000
_cell.length_c   1.000
_cell.angle_alpha   90.00
_cell.angle_beta   90.00
_cell.angle_gamma   90.00
#
_symmetry.space_group_name_H-M   'P 1'
#
loop_
_entity.id
_entity.type
_entity.pdbx_description
1 polymer ?
#
loop_
_entity_poly.entity_id
_entity_poly.type
_entity_poly.pdbx_seq_one_letter_code
_entity_poly.pdbx_strand_id
1 'polypeptide(L)'
;LAPCLVFPQPISNADFIVPVEIDGTVHQVYVLKRPHVDEFLQKMGDLFECVLFTASLAKYADPVADLLDQWGVFRARLFRESCVFHRGNYVKDLSRLGREISKVIIVDNSPASYIFHPENAVSETPVVTSGA
;
A
#
# COMPACT_ATOMS: atom_id res chain seq x y z
N LEU A 1 2.87 -0.59 3.93
CA LEU A 1 2.04 -0.26 2.74
C LEU A 1 2.57 1.07 2.22
N ALA A 2 2.60 1.38 0.92
CA ALA A 2 3.15 2.67 0.43
C ALA A 2 2.79 3.92 1.28
N PRO A 3 1.54 4.08 1.78
CA PRO A 3 1.18 5.20 2.67
C PRO A 3 1.75 5.17 4.10
N CYS A 4 2.23 4.03 4.60
CA CYS A 4 2.71 3.85 5.97
C CYS A 4 3.91 2.90 6.09
N LEU A 5 4.86 3.27 6.95
CA LEU A 5 5.87 2.34 7.45
C LEU A 5 5.25 1.45 8.54
N VAL A 6 5.66 0.19 8.57
CA VAL A 6 5.16 -0.76 9.55
C VAL A 6 6.33 -1.52 10.17
N PHE A 7 6.37 -1.52 11.50
CA PHE A 7 7.47 -2.05 12.28
C PHE A 7 7.00 -3.26 13.10
N PRO A 8 7.80 -4.36 13.14
CA PRO A 8 7.50 -5.52 13.96
C PRO A 8 7.86 -5.32 15.44
N GLN A 9 8.56 -4.23 15.77
CA GLN A 9 8.99 -3.88 17.13
C GLN A 9 8.40 -2.52 17.52
N PRO A 10 8.22 -2.25 18.83
CA PRO A 10 7.70 -0.97 19.30
C PRO A 10 8.53 0.21 18.80
N ILE A 11 7.84 1.26 18.36
CA ILE A 11 8.41 2.59 18.09
C ILE A 11 7.67 3.62 18.95
N SER A 12 8.37 4.66 19.41
CA SER A 12 7.82 5.65 20.34
C SER A 12 6.77 6.57 19.72
N ASN A 13 6.81 6.74 18.40
CA ASN A 13 5.98 7.66 17.63
C ASN A 13 5.02 6.93 16.68
N ALA A 14 4.59 5.71 17.00
CA ALA A 14 3.57 5.03 16.21
C ALA A 14 2.26 5.84 16.18
N ASP A 15 1.68 6.04 15.00
CA ASP A 15 0.36 6.64 14.86
C ASP A 15 -0.74 5.67 15.32
N PHE A 16 -0.54 4.38 15.07
CA PHE A 16 -1.43 3.33 15.57
C PHE A 16 -0.74 1.97 15.68
N ILE A 17 -1.29 1.12 16.53
CA ILE A 17 -0.82 -0.25 16.79
C ILE A 17 -1.89 -1.20 16.29
N VAL A 18 -1.50 -2.20 15.51
CA VAL A 18 -2.42 -3.11 14.82
C VAL A 18 -2.16 -4.55 15.24
N PRO A 19 -3.16 -5.26 15.78
CA PRO A 19 -3.05 -6.69 16.01
C PRO A 19 -3.15 -7.42 14.66
N VAL A 20 -2.16 -8.27 14.37
CA VAL A 20 -2.11 -9.11 13.19
C VAL A 20 -1.98 -10.56 13.62
N GLU A 21 -2.88 -11.41 13.14
CA GLU A 21 -2.80 -12.85 13.38
C GLU A 21 -1.85 -13.54 12.39
N ILE A 22 -0.85 -14.24 12.92
CA ILE A 22 0.10 -15.04 12.16
C ILE A 22 0.14 -16.42 12.80
N ASP A 23 -0.23 -17.44 12.04
CA ASP A 23 -0.19 -18.85 12.46
C ASP A 23 -0.90 -19.11 13.81
N GLY A 24 -2.05 -18.46 14.00
CA GLY A 24 -2.87 -18.58 15.22
C GLY A 24 -2.37 -17.77 16.42
N THR A 25 -1.29 -16.99 16.28
CA THR A 25 -0.78 -16.09 17.31
C THR A 25 -0.99 -14.64 16.90
N VAL A 26 -1.49 -13.81 17.82
CA VAL A 26 -1.65 -12.37 17.58
C VAL A 26 -0.34 -11.65 17.89
N HIS A 27 0.18 -10.94 16.89
CA HIS A 27 1.36 -10.08 16.99
C HIS A 27 0.96 -8.62 16.83
N GLN A 28 1.57 -7.73 17.61
CA GLN A 28 1.38 -6.29 17.45
C GLN A 28 2.35 -5.75 16.40
N VAL A 29 1.85 -4.99 15.43
CA VAL A 29 2.68 -4.19 14.53
C VAL A 29 2.43 -2.71 14.74
N TYR A 30 3.48 -1.91 14.59
CA TYR A 30 3.46 -0.49 14.88
C TYR A 30 3.51 0.27 13.56
N VAL A 31 2.53 1.12 13.32
CA VAL A 31 2.37 1.80 12.04
C VAL A 31 2.71 3.28 12.21
N LEU A 32 3.57 3.77 11.33
CA LEU A 32 3.90 5.18 11.19
C LEU A 32 3.38 5.66 9.83
N LYS A 33 2.48 6.63 9.84
CA LYS A 33 1.90 7.25 8.67
C LYS A 33 2.95 8.11 7.97
N ARG A 34 2.90 8.15 6.64
CA ARG A 34 3.65 9.16 5.90
C ARG A 34 3.06 10.55 6.22
N PRO A 35 3.89 11.58 6.45
CA PRO A 35 3.38 12.93 6.63
C PRO A 35 2.42 13.33 5.50
N HIS A 36 1.32 13.98 5.86
CA HIS A 36 0.25 14.44 4.94
C HIS A 36 -0.55 13.33 4.23
N VAL A 37 -0.41 12.05 4.62
CA VAL A 37 -1.13 10.96 3.94
C VAL A 37 -2.65 11.10 4.01
N ASP A 38 -3.19 11.64 5.09
CA ASP A 38 -4.64 11.83 5.26
C ASP A 38 -5.21 12.85 4.29
N GLU A 39 -4.53 13.99 4.17
CA GLU A 39 -4.90 15.05 3.23
C GLU A 39 -4.75 14.57 1.79
N PHE A 40 -3.69 13.81 1.52
CA PHE A 40 -3.47 13.18 0.21
C PHE A 40 -4.61 12.23 -0.14
N LEU A 41 -4.96 11.29 0.74
CA LEU A 41 -6.02 10.31 0.47
C LEU A 41 -7.37 10.98 0.25
N GLN A 42 -7.74 11.96 1.07
CA GLN A 42 -8.99 12.72 0.88
C GLN A 42 -9.03 13.38 -0.50
N LYS A 43 -7.99 14.14 -0.86
CA LYS A 43 -7.92 14.81 -2.18
C LYS A 43 -7.92 13.82 -3.34
N MET A 44 -7.22 12.69 -3.21
CA MET A 44 -7.22 11.67 -4.25
C MET A 44 -8.58 10.98 -4.37
N GLY A 45 -9.28 10.76 -3.26
CA GLY A 45 -10.64 10.18 -3.27
C GLY A 45 -11.68 11.06 -3.97
N ASP A 46 -11.49 12.38 -3.98
CA ASP A 46 -12.33 13.32 -4.73
C ASP A 46 -12.04 13.33 -6.24
N LEU A 47 -10.82 12.96 -6.64
CA LEU A 47 -10.32 13.11 -8.01
C LEU A 47 -10.24 11.79 -8.79
N PHE A 48 -10.05 10.66 -8.10
CA PHE A 48 -9.73 9.37 -8.69
C PHE A 48 -10.53 8.23 -8.06
N GLU A 49 -10.71 7.17 -8.84
CA GLU A 49 -11.04 5.85 -8.29
C GLU A 49 -9.79 5.26 -7.64
N CYS A 50 -9.65 5.40 -6.32
CA CYS A 50 -8.49 4.88 -5.60
C CYS A 50 -8.60 3.38 -5.33
N VAL A 51 -7.53 2.64 -5.66
CA VAL A 51 -7.39 1.21 -5.38
C VAL A 51 -6.12 0.98 -4.56
N LEU A 52 -6.26 0.32 -3.41
CA LEU A 52 -5.09 -0.14 -2.66
C LEU A 52 -4.56 -1.41 -3.32
N PHE A 53 -3.47 -1.32 -4.07
CA PHE A 53 -2.80 -2.49 -4.64
C PHE A 53 -1.46 -2.73 -3.93
N THR A 54 -1.31 -3.84 -3.22
CA THR A 54 -0.11 -4.18 -2.45
C THR A 54 0.38 -5.60 -2.71
N ALA A 55 1.70 -5.82 -2.65
CA ALA A 55 2.30 -7.16 -2.67
C ALA A 55 2.30 -7.85 -1.28
N SER A 56 1.69 -7.24 -0.28
CA SER A 56 1.46 -7.83 1.04
C SER A 56 0.25 -8.78 1.01
N LEU A 57 0.22 -9.71 1.96
CA LEU A 57 -0.95 -10.57 2.20
C LEU A 57 -2.09 -9.76 2.83
N ALA A 58 -3.33 -10.11 2.48
CA ALA A 58 -4.54 -9.48 3.01
C ALA A 58 -4.56 -9.45 4.55
N LYS A 59 -4.24 -10.58 5.19
CA LYS A 59 -4.22 -10.73 6.67
C LYS A 59 -3.41 -9.68 7.43
N TYR A 60 -2.43 -9.08 6.75
CA TYR A 60 -1.59 -8.02 7.31
C TYR A 60 -2.00 -6.64 6.81
N ALA A 61 -2.33 -6.53 5.52
CA ALA A 61 -2.60 -5.25 4.89
C ALA A 61 -3.99 -4.70 5.21
N ASP A 62 -5.00 -5.56 5.36
CA ASP A 62 -6.37 -5.14 5.65
C ASP A 62 -6.50 -4.40 6.98
N PRO A 63 -6.01 -4.94 8.12
CA PRO A 63 -6.13 -4.23 9.40
C PRO A 63 -5.43 -2.86 9.41
N VAL A 64 -4.33 -2.73 8.67
CA VAL A 64 -3.63 -1.44 8.51
C VAL A 64 -4.43 -0.49 7.61
N ALA A 65 -5.00 -0.99 6.52
CA ALA A 65 -5.83 -0.21 5.61
C ALA A 65 -7.12 0.29 6.28
N ASP A 66 -7.74 -0.52 7.14
CA ASP A 66 -8.95 -0.15 7.88
C ASP A 66 -8.74 1.04 8.82
N LEU A 67 -7.57 1.11 9.46
CA LEU A 67 -7.22 2.22 10.35
C LEU A 67 -6.71 3.46 9.61
N LEU A 68 -6.10 3.25 8.44
CA LEU A 68 -5.59 4.32 7.59
C LEU A 68 -6.71 5.05 6.84
N ASP A 69 -7.63 4.30 6.21
CA ASP A 69 -8.63 4.84 5.31
C ASP A 69 -9.93 5.22 6.04
N GLN A 70 -9.87 6.28 6.83
CA GLN A 70 -10.99 6.75 7.65
C GLN A 70 -12.15 7.34 6.83
N TRP A 71 -11.90 7.66 5.55
CA TRP A 71 -12.87 8.31 4.66
C TRP A 71 -13.45 7.37 3.60
N GLY A 72 -13.05 6.10 3.56
CA GLY A 72 -13.53 5.13 2.57
C GLY A 72 -13.09 5.46 1.14
N VAL A 73 -11.87 5.99 0.99
CA VAL A 73 -11.24 6.38 -0.27
C VAL A 73 -10.98 5.17 -1.17
N PHE A 74 -10.50 4.05 -0.60
CA PHE A 74 -10.17 2.87 -1.39
C PHE A 74 -11.44 2.10 -1.80
N ARG A 75 -11.75 2.12 -3.11
CA ARG A 75 -12.92 1.41 -3.68
C ARG A 75 -12.70 -0.09 -3.84
N ALA A 76 -11.44 -0.50 -3.95
CA ALA A 76 -11.04 -1.89 -3.99
C ALA A 76 -9.67 -2.06 -3.31
N ARG A 77 -9.43 -3.28 -2.84
CA ARG A 77 -8.14 -3.69 -2.27
C ARG A 77 -7.67 -4.95 -3.01
N LEU A 78 -6.47 -4.86 -3.57
CA LEU A 78 -5.81 -5.92 -4.31
C LEU A 78 -4.52 -6.29 -3.57
N PHE A 79 -4.42 -7.56 -3.21
CA PHE A 79 -3.30 -8.08 -2.42
C PHE A 79 -2.34 -8.90 -3.27
N ARG A 80 -1.38 -9.56 -2.62
CA ARG A 80 -0.37 -10.39 -3.26
C ARG A 80 -0.95 -11.38 -4.27
N GLU A 81 -2.10 -11.97 -3.97
CA GLU A 81 -2.79 -12.96 -4.81
C GLU A 81 -3.26 -12.37 -6.15
N SER A 82 -3.42 -11.04 -6.21
CA SER A 82 -3.73 -10.30 -7.44
C SER A 82 -2.49 -9.94 -8.26
N CYS A 83 -1.29 -10.06 -7.69
CA CYS A 83 -0.04 -9.82 -8.41
C CYS A 83 0.30 -10.98 -9.36
N VAL A 84 1.00 -10.67 -10.45
CA VAL A 84 1.65 -11.66 -11.32
C VAL A 84 3.04 -11.94 -10.77
N PHE A 85 3.38 -13.21 -10.52
CA PHE A 85 4.74 -13.57 -10.14
C PHE A 85 5.62 -13.68 -11.39
N HIS A 86 6.51 -12.71 -11.59
CA HIS A 86 7.36 -12.61 -12.78
C HIS A 86 8.82 -12.40 -12.38
N ARG A 87 9.71 -13.32 -12.81
CA ARG A 87 11.16 -13.25 -12.57
C ARG A 87 11.52 -12.98 -11.10
N GLY A 88 10.86 -13.68 -10.17
CA GLY A 88 11.10 -13.54 -8.73
C GLY A 88 10.45 -12.33 -8.07
N ASN A 89 9.68 -11.52 -8.81
CA ASN A 89 9.02 -10.32 -8.30
C ASN A 89 7.49 -10.44 -8.39
N TYR A 90 6.80 -9.80 -7.45
CA TYR A 90 5.36 -9.59 -7.54
C TYR A 90 5.08 -8.32 -8.35
N VAL A 91 4.57 -8.50 -9.58
CA VAL A 91 4.26 -7.42 -10.51
C VAL A 91 2.77 -7.13 -10.49
N LYS A 92 2.42 -5.85 -10.45
CA LYS A 92 1.06 -5.32 -10.48
C LYS A 92 0.68 -5.02 -11.92
N ASP A 93 0.18 -6.04 -12.62
CA ASP A 93 -0.24 -5.90 -14.01
C ASP A 93 -1.51 -5.04 -14.12
N LEU A 94 -1.33 -3.76 -14.47
CA LEU A 94 -2.41 -2.78 -14.56
C LEU A 94 -3.43 -3.11 -15.65
N SER A 95 -3.06 -3.90 -16.67
CA SER A 95 -3.98 -4.34 -17.72
C SER A 95 -5.13 -5.22 -17.19
N ARG A 96 -4.95 -5.82 -16.01
CA ARG A 96 -5.93 -6.72 -15.37
C ARG A 96 -6.95 -5.97 -14.50
N LEU A 97 -6.86 -4.64 -14.41
CA LEU A 97 -7.78 -3.81 -13.62
C LEU A 97 -9.14 -3.58 -14.28
N GLY A 98 -9.31 -3.97 -15.56
CA GLY A 98 -10.55 -3.72 -16.29
C GLY A 98 -10.82 -2.23 -16.49
N ARG A 99 -9.76 -1.43 -16.64
CA ARG A 99 -9.79 0.00 -16.96
C ARG A 99 -8.91 0.24 -18.18
N GLU A 100 -9.20 1.30 -18.95
CA GLU A 100 -8.33 1.73 -20.05
C GLU A 100 -6.97 2.16 -19.48
N ILE A 101 -5.88 1.54 -19.94
CA ILE A 101 -4.55 1.76 -19.37
C ILE A 101 -4.10 3.23 -19.45
N SER A 102 -4.53 3.97 -20.47
CA SER A 102 -4.27 5.41 -20.60
C SER A 102 -4.90 6.28 -19.51
N LYS A 103 -5.78 5.72 -18.68
CA LYS A 103 -6.47 6.37 -17.55
C LYS A 103 -6.08 5.79 -16.19
N VAL A 104 -5.07 4.92 -16.15
CA VAL A 104 -4.58 4.32 -14.92
C VAL A 104 -3.21 4.88 -14.60
N ILE A 105 -2.98 5.23 -13.34
CA ILE A 105 -1.65 5.52 -12.81
C ILE A 105 -1.38 4.61 -11.62
N ILE A 106 -0.12 4.27 -11.41
CA ILE A 106 0.32 3.57 -10.21
C ILE A 106 1.34 4.43 -9.45
N VAL A 107 1.16 4.50 -8.15
CA VAL A 107 2.10 5.13 -7.24
C VAL A 107 2.74 4.03 -6.38
N ASP A 108 4.03 3.77 -6.60
CA ASP A 108 4.76 2.68 -5.94
C ASP A 108 6.24 2.99 -5.79
N ASN A 109 6.86 2.45 -4.74
CA ASN A 109 8.27 2.69 -4.42
C ASN A 109 9.23 1.64 -5.00
N SER A 110 8.72 0.62 -5.70
CA SER A 110 9.53 -0.45 -6.30
C SER A 110 9.32 -0.52 -7.82
N PRO A 111 10.36 -0.22 -8.63
CA PRO A 111 10.30 -0.34 -10.09
C PRO A 111 9.89 -1.73 -10.61
N ALA A 112 10.20 -2.78 -9.85
CA ALA A 112 9.78 -4.14 -10.19
C ALA A 112 8.26 -4.31 -10.13
N SER A 113 7.54 -3.55 -9.28
CA SER A 113 6.09 -3.64 -9.12
C SER A 113 5.33 -3.26 -10.39
N TYR A 114 5.85 -2.35 -11.21
CA TYR A 114 5.17 -1.79 -12.39
C TYR A 114 5.95 -2.04 -13.69
N ILE A 115 6.81 -3.05 -13.71
CA ILE A 115 7.70 -3.32 -14.86
C ILE A 115 6.95 -3.57 -16.18
N PHE A 116 5.66 -3.93 -16.15
CA PHE A 116 4.82 -4.11 -17.34
C PHE A 116 4.22 -2.81 -17.87
N HIS A 117 4.13 -1.76 -17.06
CA HIS A 117 3.50 -0.46 -17.41
C HIS A 117 4.31 0.71 -16.79
N PRO A 118 5.62 0.83 -17.08
CA PRO A 118 6.48 1.84 -16.47
C PRO A 118 6.06 3.28 -16.78
N GLU A 119 5.43 3.53 -17.92
CA GLU A 119 4.91 4.83 -18.34
C GLU A 119 3.73 5.32 -17.51
N ASN A 120 3.04 4.42 -16.80
CA ASN A 120 1.92 4.72 -15.90
C ASN A 120 2.39 4.99 -14.46
N ALA A 121 3.69 4.87 -14.17
CA ALA A 121 4.21 4.89 -12.83
C ALA A 121 4.68 6.29 -12.39
N VAL A 122 4.21 6.70 -11.21
CA VAL A 122 4.80 7.77 -10.42
C VAL A 122 5.61 7.10 -9.31
N SER A 123 6.94 7.13 -9.43
CA SER A 123 7.83 6.49 -8.46
C SER A 123 7.87 7.29 -7.16
N GLU A 124 7.60 6.63 -6.03
CA GLU A 124 7.75 7.25 -4.73
C GLU A 124 9.18 7.11 -4.18
N THR A 125 9.70 8.19 -3.60
CA THR A 125 10.92 8.10 -2.79
C THR A 125 10.62 7.28 -1.53
N PRO A 126 11.45 6.27 -1.18
CA PRO A 126 11.31 5.53 0.07
C PRO A 126 11.29 6.48 1.27
N VAL A 127 10.40 6.21 2.24
CA VAL A 127 10.41 6.94 3.51
C VAL A 127 11.66 6.49 4.28
N VAL A 128 12.64 7.38 4.41
CA VAL A 128 13.81 7.15 5.24
C VAL A 128 13.48 7.65 6.64
N THR A 129 13.46 6.75 7.63
CA THR A 129 13.52 7.16 9.04
C THR A 129 14.95 7.60 9.32
N SER A 130 15.19 8.89 9.49
CA SER A 130 16.47 9.39 9.99
C SER A 130 16.70 8.82 11.38
N GLY A 131 17.66 7.88 11.50
CA GLY A 131 18.31 7.45 12.74
C GLY A 131 17.40 7.00 13.89
N ALA A 132 17.38 5.70 14.16
CA ALA A 132 17.25 5.24 15.53
C ALA A 132 18.48 5.67 16.34
#